data_AF-A0A090EWK5-F1
#
_entry.id   AF-A0A090EWK5-F1
#
_cell.length_a   1.000
_cell.length_b   1.000
_cell.length_c   1.000
_cell.angle_alpha   90.00
_cell.angle_beta   90.00
_cell.angle_gamma   90.00
#
_symmetry.space_group_name_H-M   'P 1'
#
loop_
_entity.id
_entity.type
_entity.pdbx_description
1 polymer ?
#
loop_
_entity_poly.entity_id
_entity_poly.type
_entity_poly.pdbx_seq_one_letter_code
_entity_poly.pdbx_strand_id
1 'polypeptide(L)'
;MKAETTLTDIELPPTQQAKFIPDLRRDYFSTTGRSLVTLVCLALIAYLVWSFIDWALLRSVWAGTPEDCHKASGACWAVVTDRYRLILFGLYPYEEQWRSALACLAILATVVLSCIPLFWSARLLPIIWLAGYGTFYYLMKGGIFGLPIILETQWGGLALTTFVFSSTFVIGMPLAIILALLRRSKLPVISSLTALFIDGVRSLPLLSILFTAAIILPFALPDFLVGDKLYRVILGSALFFAVYQAEILRSGIQSLPAGQEEAAAALGLNYWQTISRIILPQAFRLALPPTINQVVIAFMETSLIVILGFFEVTASGNAAFTAGGWNSFFAEVYFFVALIYFTFTFSLSRYGAYLERSLKVSSR
;
A
#
# COMPACT_ATOMS: atom_id res chain seq x y z
N MET A 1 50.61 -30.62 29.59
CA MET A 1 50.89 -30.84 28.16
C MET A 1 49.96 -29.94 27.39
N LYS A 2 50.52 -28.94 26.70
CA LYS A 2 49.83 -27.83 26.03
C LYS A 2 48.96 -28.34 24.87
N ALA A 3 47.77 -27.76 24.72
CA ALA A 3 47.07 -27.68 23.45
C ALA A 3 46.39 -26.31 23.36
N GLU A 4 47.19 -25.28 23.03
CA GLU A 4 46.68 -24.03 22.49
C GLU A 4 46.02 -24.36 21.15
N THR A 5 44.70 -24.27 21.09
CA THR A 5 43.95 -24.34 19.83
C THR A 5 43.97 -22.93 19.25
N THR A 6 44.84 -22.72 18.27
CA THR A 6 44.96 -21.49 17.50
C THR A 6 43.62 -21.19 16.84
N LEU A 7 42.98 -20.09 17.25
CA LEU A 7 41.91 -19.45 16.52
C LEU A 7 42.50 -18.99 15.18
N THR A 8 42.29 -19.76 14.12
CA THR A 8 42.56 -19.28 12.77
C THR A 8 41.63 -18.11 12.50
N ASP A 9 42.24 -16.95 12.28
CA ASP A 9 41.60 -15.75 11.76
C ASP A 9 40.68 -16.11 10.59
N ILE A 10 39.37 -15.97 10.79
CA ILE A 10 38.41 -16.00 9.69
C ILE A 10 38.59 -14.67 8.95
N GLU A 11 39.50 -14.65 7.98
CA GLU A 11 39.57 -13.56 7.00
C GLU A 11 38.21 -13.49 6.29
N LEU A 12 37.41 -12.48 6.65
CA LEU A 12 36.23 -12.10 5.88
C LEU A 12 36.69 -11.80 4.45
N PRO A 13 36.04 -12.39 3.41
CA PRO A 13 36.43 -12.13 2.04
C PRO A 13 36.38 -10.62 1.78
N PRO A 14 37.37 -10.06 1.05
CA PRO A 14 37.43 -8.63 0.79
C PRO A 14 36.12 -8.20 0.13
N THR A 15 35.52 -7.13 0.65
CA THR A 15 34.35 -6.49 0.05
C THR A 15 34.76 -5.99 -1.33
N GLN A 16 34.48 -6.77 -2.39
CA GLN A 16 34.69 -6.34 -3.76
C GLN A 16 33.86 -5.07 -3.98
N GLN A 17 34.53 -3.92 -4.04
CA GLN A 17 33.93 -2.68 -4.51
C GLN A 17 33.46 -2.93 -5.94
N ALA A 18 32.15 -3.05 -6.14
CA ALA A 18 31.56 -3.20 -7.47
C ALA A 18 32.02 -2.02 -8.35
N LYS A 19 32.87 -2.32 -9.33
CA LYS A 19 33.36 -1.32 -10.27
C LYS A 19 32.38 -1.33 -11.44
N PHE A 20 31.48 -0.34 -11.45
CA PHE A 20 30.35 -0.24 -12.36
C PHE A 20 30.68 -0.54 -13.84
N ILE A 21 31.79 -0.02 -14.35
CA ILE A 21 32.20 -0.15 -15.77
C ILE A 21 32.70 -1.57 -16.13
N PRO A 22 33.69 -2.16 -15.44
CA PRO A 22 34.12 -3.53 -15.74
C PRO A 22 33.05 -4.58 -15.47
N ASP A 23 32.14 -4.36 -14.51
CA ASP A 23 31.00 -5.24 -14.24
C ASP A 23 30.01 -5.23 -15.43
N LEU A 24 29.72 -4.05 -15.99
CA LEU A 24 28.90 -3.90 -17.20
C LEU A 24 29.49 -4.64 -18.41
N ARG A 25 30.80 -4.51 -18.64
CA ARG A 25 31.47 -5.18 -19.76
C ARG A 25 31.49 -6.69 -19.59
N ARG A 26 31.73 -7.18 -18.36
CA ARG A 26 31.76 -8.61 -18.04
C ARG A 26 30.37 -9.24 -18.18
N ASP A 27 29.33 -8.57 -17.70
CA ASP A 27 28.02 -9.19 -17.58
C ASP A 27 27.23 -9.09 -18.90
N TYR A 28 27.32 -7.97 -19.63
CA TYR A 28 26.53 -7.72 -20.85
C TYR A 28 27.31 -7.88 -22.16
N PHE A 29 28.63 -7.69 -22.14
CA PHE A 29 29.46 -7.66 -23.36
C PHE A 29 30.58 -8.72 -23.37
N SER A 30 30.44 -9.79 -22.59
CA SER A 30 31.47 -10.84 -22.48
C SER A 30 31.60 -11.74 -23.71
N THR A 31 30.52 -11.92 -24.47
CA THR A 31 30.52 -12.74 -25.69
C THR A 31 29.85 -11.99 -26.83
N THR A 32 30.16 -12.36 -28.08
CA THR A 32 29.55 -11.75 -29.28
C THR A 32 28.03 -11.90 -29.26
N GLY A 33 27.51 -13.05 -28.81
CA GLY A 33 26.07 -13.28 -28.65
C GLY A 33 25.43 -12.40 -27.58
N ARG A 34 26.05 -12.25 -26.40
CA ARG A 34 25.54 -11.37 -25.33
C ARG A 34 25.58 -9.90 -25.74
N SER A 35 26.62 -9.50 -26.47
CA SER A 35 26.75 -8.13 -27.00
C SER A 35 25.65 -7.83 -28.01
N LEU A 36 25.36 -8.75 -28.94
CA LEU A 36 24.29 -8.59 -29.91
C LEU A 36 22.91 -8.50 -29.25
N VAL A 37 22.61 -9.41 -28.32
CA VAL A 37 21.35 -9.37 -27.54
C VAL A 37 21.23 -8.07 -26.77
N THR A 38 22.29 -7.63 -26.10
CA THR A 38 22.30 -6.37 -25.34
C THR A 38 22.05 -5.17 -26.26
N LEU A 39 22.70 -5.10 -27.41
CA LEU A 39 22.50 -4.02 -28.39
C LEU A 39 21.09 -4.01 -28.96
N VAL A 40 20.52 -5.18 -29.28
CA VAL A 40 19.13 -5.31 -29.73
C VAL A 40 18.15 -4.84 -28.65
N CYS A 41 18.36 -5.26 -27.39
CA CYS A 41 17.54 -4.80 -26.27
C CYS A 41 17.64 -3.29 -26.06
N LEU A 42 18.85 -2.72 -26.12
CA LEU A 42 19.06 -1.27 -26.00
C LEU A 42 18.40 -0.50 -27.15
N ALA A 43 18.53 -0.99 -28.38
CA ALA A 43 17.87 -0.39 -29.54
C ALA A 43 16.35 -0.44 -29.43
N LEU A 44 15.79 -1.57 -28.97
CA LEU A 44 14.36 -1.72 -28.72
C LEU A 44 13.88 -0.79 -27.62
N ILE A 45 14.60 -0.69 -26.50
CA ILE A 45 14.28 0.25 -25.41
C ILE A 45 14.32 1.68 -25.92
N ALA A 46 15.36 2.07 -26.65
CA ALA A 46 15.48 3.41 -27.21
C ALA A 46 14.33 3.72 -28.18
N TYR A 47 13.95 2.77 -29.04
CA TYR A 47 12.81 2.89 -29.94
C TYR A 47 11.48 3.05 -29.20
N LEU A 48 11.23 2.22 -28.17
CA LEU A 48 10.01 2.30 -27.36
C LEU A 48 9.94 3.61 -26.56
N VAL A 49 11.04 4.03 -25.96
CA VAL A 49 11.12 5.31 -25.22
C VAL A 49 10.90 6.49 -26.15
N TRP A 50 11.53 6.49 -27.33
CA TRP A 50 11.32 7.53 -28.33
C TRP A 50 9.87 7.56 -28.83
N SER A 51 9.30 6.40 -29.15
CA SER A 51 7.90 6.28 -29.57
C SER A 51 6.94 6.79 -28.51
N PHE A 52 7.22 6.49 -27.23
CA PHE A 52 6.44 6.99 -26.11
C PHE A 52 6.58 8.51 -25.96
N ILE A 53 7.78 9.08 -26.06
CA ILE A 53 7.99 10.53 -25.97
C ILE A 53 7.32 11.26 -27.15
N ASP A 54 7.42 10.72 -28.37
CA ASP A 54 6.77 11.30 -29.55
C ASP A 54 5.25 11.32 -29.40
N TRP A 55 4.66 10.20 -28.95
CA TRP A 55 3.23 10.09 -28.68
C TRP A 55 2.79 10.97 -27.49
N ALA A 56 3.42 10.82 -26.33
CA ALA A 56 2.97 11.42 -25.07
C ALA A 56 3.28 12.92 -24.98
N LEU A 57 4.36 13.40 -25.59
CA LEU A 57 4.83 14.78 -25.40
C LEU A 57 4.86 15.55 -26.72
N LEU A 58 5.57 15.06 -27.74
CA LEU A 58 5.87 15.88 -28.93
C LEU A 58 4.65 16.16 -29.81
N ARG A 59 3.76 15.17 -30.01
CA ARG A 59 2.57 15.28 -30.87
C ARG A 59 1.26 15.36 -30.09
N SER A 60 1.35 15.71 -28.81
CA SER A 60 0.22 15.66 -27.88
C SER A 60 -0.68 16.89 -27.93
N VAL A 61 -1.96 16.71 -27.55
CA VAL A 61 -2.96 17.78 -27.42
C VAL A 61 -3.34 17.95 -25.96
N TRP A 62 -3.13 19.14 -25.41
CA TRP A 62 -3.33 19.42 -23.98
C TRP A 62 -4.67 20.07 -23.63
N ALA A 63 -5.34 20.69 -24.60
CA ALA A 63 -6.65 21.32 -24.43
C ALA A 63 -7.41 21.27 -25.77
N GLY A 64 -8.73 21.12 -25.70
CA GLY A 64 -9.59 21.06 -26.89
C GLY A 64 -10.77 20.10 -26.70
N THR A 65 -11.52 19.89 -27.78
CA THR A 65 -12.63 18.93 -27.81
C THR A 65 -12.17 17.54 -28.28
N PRO A 66 -13.00 16.50 -28.15
CA PRO A 66 -12.69 15.18 -28.72
C PRO A 66 -12.35 15.23 -30.21
N GLU A 67 -13.01 16.10 -30.97
CA GLU A 67 -12.77 16.27 -32.41
C GLU A 67 -11.37 16.83 -32.71
N ASP A 68 -10.84 17.72 -31.86
CA ASP A 68 -9.48 18.23 -31.99
C ASP A 68 -8.46 17.13 -31.76
N CYS A 69 -8.73 16.26 -30.79
CA CYS A 69 -7.89 15.10 -30.51
C CYS A 69 -7.93 14.04 -31.62
N HIS A 70 -9.06 13.86 -32.30
CA HIS A 70 -9.14 12.96 -33.46
C HIS A 70 -8.33 13.45 -34.68
N LYS A 71 -8.03 14.75 -34.77
CA LYS A 71 -7.16 15.32 -35.82
C LYS A 71 -5.68 15.20 -35.48
N ALA A 72 -5.34 14.97 -34.21
CA ALA A 72 -3.98 14.81 -33.76
C ALA A 72 -3.51 13.36 -33.88
N SER A 73 -2.19 13.17 -34.04
CA SER A 73 -1.57 11.84 -34.13
C SER A 73 -0.97 11.34 -32.82
N GLY A 74 -0.89 12.20 -31.79
CA GLY A 74 -0.31 11.86 -30.48
C GLY A 74 -1.37 11.73 -29.38
N ALA A 75 -0.90 11.69 -28.12
CA ALA A 75 -1.75 11.57 -26.94
C ALA A 75 -2.68 12.77 -26.77
N CYS A 76 -3.93 12.50 -26.43
CA CYS A 76 -4.91 13.51 -26.09
C CYS A 76 -4.98 13.70 -24.57
N TRP A 77 -4.16 14.58 -24.01
CA TRP A 77 -4.26 14.97 -22.58
C TRP A 77 -5.47 15.84 -22.29
N ALA A 78 -6.13 16.38 -23.32
CA ALA A 78 -7.36 17.16 -23.18
C ALA A 78 -8.44 16.39 -22.39
N VAL A 79 -8.57 15.07 -22.59
CA VAL A 79 -9.50 14.22 -21.82
C VAL A 79 -9.23 14.31 -20.32
N VAL A 80 -7.97 14.32 -19.91
CA VAL A 80 -7.58 14.43 -18.50
C VAL A 80 -7.90 15.83 -18.00
N THR A 81 -7.57 16.88 -18.76
CA THR A 81 -7.87 18.26 -18.33
C THR A 81 -9.37 18.57 -18.25
N ASP A 82 -10.19 17.96 -19.10
CA ASP A 82 -11.65 18.12 -19.09
C ASP A 82 -12.30 17.28 -17.98
N ARG A 83 -11.74 16.10 -17.68
CA ARG A 83 -12.37 15.10 -16.80
C ARG A 83 -11.64 14.83 -15.50
N TYR A 84 -10.57 15.55 -15.16
CA TYR A 84 -9.81 15.34 -13.92
C TYR A 84 -10.69 15.39 -12.67
N ARG A 85 -11.74 16.22 -12.68
CA ARG A 85 -12.67 16.35 -11.55
C ARG A 85 -13.41 15.06 -11.28
N LEU A 86 -13.90 14.41 -12.34
CA LEU A 86 -14.58 13.12 -12.21
C LEU A 86 -13.59 12.05 -11.73
N ILE A 87 -12.37 12.04 -12.27
CA ILE A 87 -11.32 11.07 -11.89
C ILE A 87 -10.94 11.21 -10.40
N LEU A 88 -10.70 12.44 -9.93
CA LEU A 88 -10.21 12.70 -8.58
C LEU A 88 -11.31 12.72 -7.52
N PHE A 89 -12.47 13.29 -7.83
CA PHE A 89 -13.54 13.54 -6.85
C PHE A 89 -14.79 12.68 -7.08
N GLY A 90 -14.88 11.94 -8.19
CA GLY A 90 -16.04 11.11 -8.50
C GLY A 90 -17.32 11.94 -8.59
N LEU A 91 -18.34 11.51 -7.85
CA LEU A 91 -19.66 12.14 -7.80
C LEU A 91 -19.77 13.25 -6.73
N TYR A 92 -18.65 13.62 -6.10
CA TYR A 92 -18.66 14.60 -5.01
C TYR A 92 -19.07 16.00 -5.52
N PRO A 93 -19.99 16.70 -4.82
CA PRO A 93 -20.52 17.99 -5.27
C PRO A 93 -19.42 19.02 -5.58
N TYR A 94 -19.57 19.75 -6.67
CA TYR A 94 -18.54 20.65 -7.21
C TYR A 94 -18.05 21.69 -6.20
N GLU A 95 -18.97 22.40 -5.55
CA GLU A 95 -18.66 23.45 -4.56
C GLU A 95 -17.92 22.92 -3.32
N GLU A 96 -18.00 21.61 -3.07
CA GLU A 96 -17.46 20.98 -1.86
C GLU A 96 -16.17 20.18 -2.15
N GLN A 97 -15.70 20.10 -3.40
CA GLN A 97 -14.52 19.31 -3.80
C GLN A 97 -13.24 19.65 -3.04
N TRP A 98 -13.11 20.90 -2.57
CA TRP A 98 -11.99 21.32 -1.72
C TRP A 98 -11.90 20.51 -0.42
N ARG A 99 -13.03 20.09 0.18
CA ARG A 99 -13.06 19.24 1.38
C ARG A 99 -12.54 17.84 1.10
N SER A 100 -12.91 17.29 -0.05
CA SER A 100 -12.44 15.99 -0.52
C SER A 100 -10.93 16.01 -0.77
N ALA A 101 -10.41 17.07 -1.39
CA ALA A 101 -8.97 17.27 -1.54
C ALA A 101 -8.25 17.35 -0.18
N LEU A 102 -8.77 18.15 0.76
CA LEU A 102 -8.21 18.27 2.11
C LEU A 102 -8.28 16.96 2.90
N ALA A 103 -9.34 16.17 2.75
CA ALA A 103 -9.47 14.86 3.37
C ALA A 103 -8.36 13.92 2.86
N CYS A 104 -8.16 13.83 1.55
CA CYS A 104 -7.06 13.06 0.95
C CYS A 104 -5.68 13.53 1.46
N LEU A 105 -5.48 14.85 1.56
CA LEU A 105 -4.25 15.43 2.10
C LEU A 105 -4.05 15.11 3.58
N ALA A 106 -5.11 15.03 4.39
CA ALA A 106 -5.02 14.63 5.80
C ALA A 106 -4.51 13.19 5.95
N ILE A 107 -4.98 12.26 5.10
CA ILE A 107 -4.47 10.89 5.10
C ILE A 107 -3.04 10.81 4.54
N LEU A 108 -2.72 11.58 3.49
CA LEU A 108 -1.35 11.69 3.02
C LEU A 108 -0.40 12.19 4.13
N ALA A 109 -0.79 13.24 4.85
CA ALA A 109 -0.04 13.75 6.00
C ALA A 109 0.10 12.69 7.10
N THR A 110 -0.95 11.91 7.37
CA THR A 110 -0.93 10.79 8.33
C THR A 110 0.10 9.73 7.95
N VAL A 111 0.18 9.37 6.66
CA VAL A 111 1.19 8.45 6.13
C VAL A 111 2.59 9.05 6.26
N VAL A 112 2.78 10.31 5.87
CA VAL A 112 4.07 11.01 5.98
C VAL A 112 4.55 11.09 7.44
N LEU A 113 3.66 11.44 8.37
CA LEU A 113 3.98 11.46 9.81
C LEU A 113 4.35 10.06 10.31
N SER A 114 3.68 9.01 9.82
CA SER A 114 4.04 7.62 10.13
C SER A 114 5.41 7.21 9.60
N CYS A 115 5.92 7.89 8.57
CA CYS A 115 7.27 7.72 8.02
C CYS A 115 8.34 8.51 8.78
N ILE A 116 8.03 9.20 9.87
CA ILE A 116 9.04 9.93 10.66
C ILE A 116 9.32 9.12 11.94
N PRO A 117 10.58 8.69 12.19
CA PRO A 117 10.93 7.87 13.35
C PRO A 117 10.54 8.46 14.71
N LEU A 118 10.42 9.80 14.80
CA LEU A 118 9.96 10.51 16.00
C LEU A 118 8.56 10.05 16.48
N PHE A 119 7.69 9.65 15.55
CA PHE A 119 6.32 9.24 15.86
C PHE A 119 6.17 7.74 16.06
N TRP A 120 7.24 6.94 15.96
CA TRP A 120 7.22 5.48 16.12
C TRP A 120 7.10 5.05 17.58
N SER A 121 5.98 5.40 18.20
CA SER A 121 5.60 4.87 19.51
C SER A 121 4.26 4.14 19.41
N ALA A 122 4.12 3.11 20.25
CA ALA A 122 2.90 2.30 20.33
C ALA A 122 1.65 3.11 20.72
N ARG A 123 1.81 4.33 21.24
CA ARG A 123 0.71 5.24 21.58
C ARG A 123 0.46 6.29 20.49
N LEU A 124 1.52 6.88 19.93
CA LEU A 124 1.37 7.97 18.95
C LEU A 124 0.86 7.47 17.60
N LEU A 125 1.32 6.32 17.10
CA LEU A 125 0.87 5.82 15.79
C LEU A 125 -0.66 5.60 15.74
N PRO A 126 -1.29 4.89 16.71
CA PRO A 126 -2.75 4.79 16.72
C PRO A 126 -3.45 6.15 16.81
N ILE A 127 -2.93 7.10 17.61
CA ILE A 127 -3.51 8.44 17.74
C ILE A 127 -3.46 9.18 16.41
N ILE A 128 -2.32 9.16 15.72
CA ILE A 128 -2.14 9.81 14.41
C ILE A 128 -3.11 9.22 13.39
N TRP A 129 -3.25 7.89 13.33
CA TRP A 129 -4.17 7.25 12.39
C TRP A 129 -5.64 7.48 12.72
N LEU A 130 -6.04 7.42 13.99
CA LEU A 130 -7.41 7.72 14.41
C LEU A 130 -7.76 9.19 14.18
N ALA A 131 -6.83 10.11 14.46
CA ALA A 131 -7.02 11.54 14.22
C ALA A 131 -7.10 11.85 12.71
N GLY A 132 -6.21 11.27 11.91
CA GLY A 132 -6.21 11.40 10.45
C GLY A 132 -7.48 10.85 9.82
N TYR A 133 -7.90 9.64 10.23
CA TYR A 133 -9.13 9.01 9.78
C TYR A 133 -10.39 9.78 10.22
N GLY A 134 -10.44 10.22 11.48
CA GLY A 134 -11.53 11.05 11.98
C GLY A 134 -11.64 12.37 11.23
N THR A 135 -10.51 13.01 10.93
CA THR A 135 -10.44 14.24 10.13
C THR A 135 -10.94 13.99 8.71
N PHE A 136 -10.47 12.90 8.06
CA PHE A 136 -10.94 12.49 6.74
C PHE A 136 -12.46 12.29 6.72
N TYR A 137 -12.97 11.45 7.63
CA TYR A 137 -14.39 11.08 7.66
C TYR A 137 -15.28 12.29 7.91
N TYR A 138 -14.86 13.17 8.83
CA TYR A 138 -15.58 14.40 9.12
C TYR A 138 -15.59 15.36 7.92
N LEU A 139 -14.44 15.62 7.29
CA LEU A 139 -14.36 16.50 6.12
C LEU A 139 -15.23 15.98 4.98
N MET A 140 -15.24 14.67 4.75
CA MET A 140 -16.03 14.04 3.68
C MET A 140 -17.54 14.04 3.98
N LYS A 141 -17.94 13.64 5.19
CA LYS A 141 -19.36 13.52 5.57
C LYS A 141 -20.02 14.87 5.84
N GLY A 142 -19.32 15.80 6.48
CA GLY A 142 -19.89 17.08 6.93
C GLY A 142 -20.77 16.95 8.18
N GLY A 143 -21.67 17.91 8.37
CA GLY A 143 -22.63 17.94 9.48
C GLY A 143 -22.18 18.69 10.75
N ILE A 144 -20.94 19.20 10.79
CA ILE A 144 -20.44 20.09 11.86
C ILE A 144 -19.94 21.38 11.21
N PHE A 145 -19.99 22.50 11.93
CA PHE A 145 -19.58 23.83 11.45
C PHE A 145 -20.36 24.34 10.23
N GLY A 146 -21.61 23.89 10.05
CA GLY A 146 -22.47 24.33 8.94
C GLY A 146 -22.16 23.67 7.59
N LEU A 147 -21.28 22.66 7.56
CA LEU A 147 -20.98 21.92 6.34
C LEU A 147 -22.16 21.04 5.91
N PRO A 148 -22.54 21.02 4.62
CA PRO A 148 -23.61 20.15 4.13
C PRO A 148 -23.23 18.69 4.32
N ILE A 149 -24.24 17.88 4.66
CA ILE A 149 -24.10 16.43 4.83
C ILE A 149 -24.05 15.79 3.44
N ILE A 150 -22.96 15.07 3.17
CA ILE A 150 -22.75 14.35 1.92
C ILE A 150 -22.64 12.86 2.24
N LEU A 151 -23.57 12.09 1.69
CA LEU A 151 -23.66 10.64 1.93
C LEU A 151 -22.49 9.90 1.28
N GLU A 152 -22.11 8.77 1.88
CA GLU A 152 -21.03 7.90 1.41
C GLU A 152 -21.26 7.38 -0.03
N THR A 153 -22.52 7.34 -0.49
CA THR A 153 -22.89 6.95 -1.86
C THR A 153 -22.42 7.94 -2.93
N GLN A 154 -22.10 9.18 -2.54
CA GLN A 154 -21.58 10.22 -3.44
C GLN A 154 -20.06 10.32 -3.39
N TRP A 155 -19.40 9.53 -2.54
CA TRP A 155 -17.94 9.54 -2.43
C TRP A 155 -17.36 8.71 -3.57
N GLY A 156 -16.38 9.27 -4.28
CA GLY A 156 -15.74 8.59 -5.40
C GLY A 156 -14.33 9.10 -5.68
N GLY A 157 -13.76 8.65 -6.79
CA GLY A 157 -12.42 8.98 -7.21
C GLY A 157 -11.36 8.61 -6.16
N LEU A 158 -10.34 9.46 -6.06
CA LEU A 158 -9.22 9.30 -5.12
C LEU A 158 -9.68 9.31 -3.66
N ALA A 159 -10.76 10.02 -3.34
CA ALA A 159 -11.27 10.07 -1.98
C ALA A 159 -11.81 8.72 -1.52
N LEU A 160 -12.54 8.00 -2.38
CA LEU A 160 -13.01 6.66 -2.04
C LEU A 160 -11.85 5.67 -1.92
N THR A 161 -10.87 5.73 -2.82
CA THR A 161 -9.62 4.93 -2.72
C THR A 161 -8.94 5.17 -1.36
N THR A 162 -8.80 6.43 -0.96
CA THR A 162 -8.15 6.82 0.29
C THR A 162 -8.98 6.43 1.52
N PHE A 163 -10.30 6.50 1.43
CA PHE A 163 -11.21 6.08 2.49
C PHE A 163 -11.12 4.58 2.76
N VAL A 164 -11.16 3.76 1.70
CA VAL A 164 -11.05 2.30 1.82
C VAL A 164 -9.68 1.90 2.35
N PHE A 165 -8.60 2.51 1.83
CA PHE A 165 -7.24 2.29 2.33
C PHE A 165 -7.10 2.63 3.82
N SER A 166 -7.50 3.83 4.23
CA SER A 166 -7.37 4.28 5.61
C SER A 166 -8.25 3.49 6.58
N SER A 167 -9.48 3.14 6.18
CA SER A 167 -10.36 2.26 6.98
C SER A 167 -9.76 0.86 7.14
N THR A 168 -9.21 0.30 6.06
CA THR A 168 -8.52 -1.00 6.07
C THR A 168 -7.36 -0.99 7.07
N PHE A 169 -6.58 0.09 7.10
CA PHE A 169 -5.45 0.20 8.03
C PHE A 169 -5.90 0.40 9.48
N VAL A 170 -6.85 1.30 9.75
CA VAL A 170 -7.35 1.59 11.10
C VAL A 170 -7.99 0.37 11.75
N ILE A 171 -8.68 -0.48 11.00
CA ILE A 171 -9.30 -1.71 11.49
C ILE A 171 -8.28 -2.87 11.48
N GLY A 172 -7.53 -3.00 10.38
CA GLY A 172 -6.68 -4.14 10.10
C GLY A 172 -5.41 -4.19 10.95
N MET A 173 -4.78 -3.06 11.29
CA MET A 173 -3.58 -3.06 12.13
C MET A 173 -3.84 -3.57 13.56
N PRO A 174 -4.87 -3.08 14.29
CA PRO A 174 -5.23 -3.65 15.58
C PRO A 174 -5.55 -5.14 15.51
N LEU A 175 -6.30 -5.55 14.48
CA LEU A 175 -6.63 -6.96 14.27
C LEU A 175 -5.39 -7.81 13.99
N ALA A 176 -4.43 -7.29 13.22
CA ALA A 176 -3.15 -7.96 12.96
C ALA A 176 -2.35 -8.20 14.24
N ILE A 177 -2.29 -7.21 15.14
CA ILE A 177 -1.60 -7.33 16.43
C ILE A 177 -2.28 -8.42 17.28
N ILE A 178 -3.61 -8.41 17.36
CA ILE A 178 -4.37 -9.42 18.10
C ILE A 178 -4.09 -10.82 17.53
N LEU A 179 -4.22 -11.00 16.21
CA LEU A 179 -3.98 -12.28 15.54
C LEU A 179 -2.53 -12.77 15.72
N ALA A 180 -1.55 -11.88 15.64
CA ALA A 180 -0.13 -12.22 15.86
C ALA A 180 0.12 -12.72 17.29
N LEU A 181 -0.51 -12.09 18.30
CA LEU A 181 -0.41 -12.50 19.70
C LEU A 181 -1.14 -13.81 19.97
N LEU A 182 -2.34 -14.00 19.40
CA LEU A 182 -3.10 -15.25 19.51
C LEU A 182 -2.35 -16.44 18.91
N ARG A 183 -1.69 -16.27 17.76
CA ARG A 183 -0.85 -17.29 17.13
C ARG A 183 0.41 -17.62 17.94
N ARG A 184 0.84 -16.73 18.84
CA ARG A 184 1.96 -16.95 19.78
C ARG A 184 1.54 -17.52 21.13
N SER A 185 0.25 -17.77 21.34
CA SER A 185 -0.27 -18.27 22.61
C SER A 185 0.35 -19.62 22.99
N LYS A 186 0.61 -19.83 24.29
CA LYS A 186 1.06 -21.12 24.84
C LYS A 186 -0.04 -22.18 24.80
N LEU A 187 -1.30 -21.77 24.66
CA LEU A 187 -2.44 -22.68 24.58
C LEU A 187 -2.52 -23.27 23.16
N PRO A 188 -2.32 -24.60 22.99
CA PRO A 188 -2.18 -25.21 21.67
C PRO A 188 -3.45 -25.08 20.83
N VAL A 189 -4.63 -25.11 21.46
CA VAL A 189 -5.92 -24.94 20.76
C VAL A 189 -6.03 -23.54 20.13
N ILE A 190 -5.73 -22.49 20.90
CA ILE A 190 -5.81 -21.10 20.42
C ILE A 190 -4.80 -20.87 19.31
N SER A 191 -3.55 -21.30 19.52
CA SER A 191 -2.49 -21.17 18.53
C SER A 191 -2.84 -21.89 17.22
N SER A 192 -3.29 -23.14 17.30
CA SER A 192 -3.62 -23.96 16.12
C SER A 192 -4.85 -23.46 15.37
N LEU A 193 -5.92 -23.06 16.06
CA LEU A 193 -7.11 -22.48 15.41
C LEU A 193 -6.78 -21.14 14.74
N THR A 194 -5.98 -20.30 15.40
CA THR A 194 -5.54 -19.02 14.82
C THR A 194 -4.65 -19.25 13.59
N ALA A 195 -3.73 -20.23 13.66
CA ALA A 195 -2.90 -20.62 12.52
C ALA A 195 -3.75 -21.11 11.34
N LEU A 196 -4.71 -22.02 11.59
CA LEU A 196 -5.62 -22.51 10.56
C LEU A 196 -6.42 -21.37 9.92
N PHE A 197 -6.92 -20.43 10.72
CA PHE A 197 -7.65 -19.27 10.23
C PHE A 197 -6.77 -18.37 9.35
N ILE A 198 -5.59 -17.98 9.83
CA ILE A 198 -4.65 -17.13 9.08
C ILE A 198 -4.22 -17.81 7.78
N ASP A 199 -3.81 -19.07 7.85
CA ASP A 199 -3.30 -19.81 6.69
C ASP A 199 -4.43 -20.08 5.68
N GLY A 200 -5.65 -20.31 6.16
CA GLY A 200 -6.86 -20.42 5.33
C GLY A 200 -7.17 -19.13 4.56
N VAL A 201 -7.24 -17.98 5.24
CA VAL A 201 -7.54 -16.69 4.59
C VAL A 201 -6.44 -16.30 3.60
N ARG A 202 -5.16 -16.52 3.95
CA ARG A 202 -4.03 -16.23 3.06
C ARG A 202 -3.98 -17.14 1.82
N SER A 203 -4.68 -18.26 1.84
CA SER A 203 -4.79 -19.18 0.70
C SER A 203 -5.89 -18.74 -0.28
N LEU A 204 -6.77 -17.83 0.12
CA LEU A 204 -7.86 -17.32 -0.73
C LEU A 204 -7.42 -16.07 -1.50
N PRO A 205 -7.83 -15.91 -2.77
CA PRO A 205 -7.68 -14.64 -3.46
C PRO A 205 -8.48 -13.54 -2.75
N LEU A 206 -7.91 -12.34 -2.60
CA LEU A 206 -8.61 -11.19 -2.03
C LEU A 206 -9.94 -10.93 -2.76
N LEU A 207 -9.94 -11.03 -4.09
CA LEU A 207 -11.15 -10.86 -4.89
C LEU A 207 -12.30 -11.78 -4.43
N SER A 208 -12.01 -13.04 -4.11
CA SER A 208 -13.02 -13.99 -3.60
C SER A 208 -13.57 -13.55 -2.24
N ILE A 209 -12.73 -13.02 -1.36
CA ILE A 209 -13.13 -12.50 -0.04
C ILE A 209 -14.02 -11.26 -0.21
N LEU A 210 -13.64 -10.33 -1.11
CA LEU A 210 -14.41 -9.12 -1.39
C LEU A 210 -15.78 -9.45 -2.00
N PHE A 211 -15.84 -10.39 -2.95
CA PHE A 211 -17.10 -10.89 -3.50
C PHE A 211 -17.98 -11.56 -2.44
N THR A 212 -17.37 -12.37 -1.58
CA THR A 212 -18.08 -13.02 -0.47
C THR A 212 -18.68 -11.98 0.48
N ALA A 213 -17.88 -10.98 0.88
CA ALA A 213 -18.34 -9.91 1.76
C ALA A 213 -19.43 -9.04 1.12
N ALA A 214 -19.31 -8.73 -0.17
CA ALA A 214 -20.23 -7.85 -0.86
C ALA A 214 -21.56 -8.52 -1.20
N ILE A 215 -21.52 -9.77 -1.69
CA ILE A 215 -22.65 -10.47 -2.32
C ILE A 215 -23.15 -11.63 -1.48
N ILE A 216 -22.28 -12.52 -0.99
CA ILE A 216 -22.70 -13.77 -0.33
C ILE A 216 -23.13 -13.54 1.11
N LEU A 217 -22.35 -12.77 1.88
CA LEU A 217 -22.56 -12.53 3.30
C LEU A 217 -23.96 -11.97 3.65
N PRO A 218 -24.55 -11.03 2.87
CA PRO A 218 -25.93 -10.58 3.09
C PRO A 218 -26.98 -11.69 3.09
N PHE A 219 -26.80 -12.76 2.30
CA PHE A 219 -27.74 -13.88 2.28
C PHE A 219 -27.62 -14.79 3.51
N ALA A 220 -26.49 -14.72 4.23
CA ALA A 220 -26.21 -15.53 5.41
C ALA A 220 -26.48 -14.78 6.73
N LEU A 221 -26.68 -13.46 6.67
CA LEU A 221 -26.93 -12.62 7.83
C LEU A 221 -28.40 -12.20 7.92
N PRO A 222 -28.95 -12.02 9.13
CA PRO A 222 -30.26 -11.41 9.30
C PRO A 222 -30.20 -9.91 8.91
N ASP A 223 -31.32 -9.37 8.43
CA ASP A 223 -31.40 -8.03 7.82
C ASP A 223 -30.76 -6.90 8.65
N PHE A 224 -30.88 -6.97 9.99
CA PHE A 224 -30.31 -5.95 10.89
C PHE A 224 -28.78 -5.99 11.00
N LEU A 225 -28.12 -7.09 10.60
CA LEU A 225 -26.66 -7.23 10.59
C LEU A 225 -26.04 -7.04 9.21
N VAL A 226 -26.84 -6.92 8.15
CA VAL A 226 -26.34 -6.83 6.77
C VAL A 226 -25.46 -5.58 6.59
N GLY A 227 -25.89 -4.43 7.13
CA GLY A 227 -25.17 -3.17 7.00
C GLY A 227 -24.98 -2.69 5.56
N ASP A 228 -24.16 -1.66 5.35
CA ASP A 228 -23.83 -1.15 4.01
C ASP A 228 -22.83 -2.09 3.30
N LYS A 229 -22.99 -2.25 1.98
CA LYS A 229 -22.06 -2.95 1.10
C LYS A 229 -20.64 -2.40 1.21
N LEU A 230 -20.45 -1.08 1.30
CA LEU A 230 -19.12 -0.46 1.41
C LEU A 230 -18.39 -0.92 2.66
N TYR A 231 -19.06 -0.90 3.81
CA TYR A 231 -18.45 -1.31 5.09
C TYR A 231 -18.13 -2.81 5.12
N ARG A 232 -18.95 -3.67 4.51
CA ARG A 232 -18.61 -5.11 4.38
C ARG A 232 -17.34 -5.33 3.57
N VAL A 233 -17.17 -4.60 2.47
CA VAL A 233 -15.97 -4.67 1.62
C VAL A 233 -14.73 -4.14 2.36
N ILE A 234 -14.88 -3.06 3.12
CA ILE A 234 -13.83 -2.55 4.01
C ILE A 234 -13.44 -3.60 5.05
N LEU A 235 -14.40 -4.27 5.69
CA LEU A 235 -14.13 -5.33 6.67
C LEU A 235 -13.41 -6.53 6.03
N GLY A 236 -13.82 -6.95 4.83
CA GLY A 236 -13.13 -7.99 4.08
C GLY A 236 -11.68 -7.62 3.75
N SER A 237 -11.46 -6.38 3.31
CA SER A 237 -10.12 -5.84 3.03
C SER A 237 -9.26 -5.75 4.29
N ALA A 238 -9.84 -5.26 5.40
CA ALA A 238 -9.17 -5.15 6.70
C ALA A 238 -8.78 -6.52 7.26
N LEU A 239 -9.65 -7.53 7.10
CA LEU A 239 -9.38 -8.90 7.52
C LEU A 239 -8.21 -9.52 6.73
N PHE A 240 -8.24 -9.35 5.40
CA PHE A 240 -7.18 -9.85 4.54
C PHE A 240 -5.84 -9.17 4.86
N PHE A 241 -5.83 -7.84 4.98
CA PHE A 241 -4.66 -7.10 5.44
C PHE A 241 -4.17 -7.61 6.80
N ALA A 242 -5.08 -7.82 7.75
CA ALA A 242 -4.74 -8.23 9.11
C ALA A 242 -4.04 -9.59 9.17
N VAL A 243 -4.45 -10.58 8.37
CA VAL A 243 -3.82 -11.91 8.40
C VAL A 243 -2.41 -11.90 7.81
N TYR A 244 -2.15 -11.12 6.74
CA TYR A 244 -0.80 -10.95 6.19
C TYR A 244 0.08 -10.14 7.15
N GLN A 245 -0.46 -9.06 7.70
CA GLN A 245 0.27 -8.21 8.64
C GLN A 245 0.55 -8.93 9.96
N ALA A 246 -0.33 -9.83 10.42
CA ALA A 246 -0.11 -10.65 11.61
C ALA A 246 1.13 -11.55 11.46
N GLU A 247 1.35 -12.12 10.28
CA GLU A 247 2.51 -12.96 9.98
C GLU A 247 3.82 -12.16 9.88
N ILE A 248 3.74 -10.95 9.34
CA ILE A 248 4.85 -10.00 9.37
C ILE A 248 5.22 -9.64 10.81
N LEU A 249 4.24 -9.31 11.65
CA LEU A 249 4.46 -9.02 13.07
C LEU A 249 5.00 -10.23 13.83
N ARG A 250 4.45 -11.43 13.61
CA ARG A 250 4.93 -12.69 14.20
C ARG A 250 6.39 -12.94 13.84
N SER A 251 6.77 -12.73 12.58
CA SER A 251 8.16 -12.89 12.12
C SER A 251 9.09 -11.86 12.76
N GLY A 252 8.64 -10.61 12.92
CA GLY A 252 9.36 -9.58 13.68
C GLY A 252 9.55 -9.98 15.15
N ILE A 253 8.52 -10.57 15.78
CA ILE A 253 8.62 -11.09 17.15
C ILE A 253 9.62 -12.25 17.26
N GLN A 254 9.64 -13.17 16.30
CA GLN A 254 10.56 -14.31 16.30
C GLN A 254 12.01 -13.94 15.99
N SER A 255 12.24 -12.76 15.42
CA SER A 255 13.58 -12.26 15.12
C SER A 255 14.30 -11.70 16.36
N LEU A 256 13.61 -11.60 17.50
CA LEU A 256 14.20 -11.15 18.76
C LEU A 256 15.03 -12.24 19.45
N PRO A 257 16.15 -11.87 20.11
CA PRO A 257 16.88 -12.81 20.96
C PRO A 257 16.02 -13.33 22.11
N ALA A 258 16.08 -14.64 22.37
CA ALA A 258 15.31 -15.31 23.43
C ALA A 258 15.55 -14.69 24.83
N GLY A 259 16.76 -14.18 25.09
CA GLY A 259 17.13 -13.57 26.36
C GLY A 259 16.30 -12.34 26.76
N GLN A 260 15.58 -11.69 25.84
CA GLN A 260 14.68 -10.57 26.17
C GLN A 260 13.52 -11.01 27.07
N GLU A 261 12.93 -12.18 26.81
CA GLU A 261 11.85 -12.72 27.63
C GLU A 261 12.37 -13.20 28.99
N GLU A 262 13.57 -13.81 29.02
CA GLU A 262 14.24 -14.26 30.26
C GLU A 262 14.65 -13.10 31.16
N ALA A 263 15.23 -12.03 30.61
CA ALA A 263 15.60 -10.83 31.35
C ALA A 263 14.37 -10.13 31.95
N ALA A 264 13.28 -10.04 31.18
CA ALA A 264 12.02 -9.49 31.67
C ALA A 264 11.44 -10.32 32.84
N ALA A 265 11.52 -11.65 32.74
CA ALA A 265 11.12 -12.56 33.80
C ALA A 265 12.00 -12.42 35.06
N ALA A 266 13.32 -12.26 34.90
CA ALA A 266 14.26 -12.03 36.01
C ALA A 266 14.00 -10.71 36.75
N LEU A 267 13.48 -9.69 36.04
CA LEU A 267 13.03 -8.42 36.62
C LEU A 267 11.62 -8.49 37.23
N GLY A 268 10.96 -9.66 37.22
CA GLY A 268 9.62 -9.85 37.77
C GLY A 268 8.52 -9.18 36.95
N LEU A 269 8.76 -8.85 35.67
CA LEU A 269 7.75 -8.24 34.80
C LEU A 269 6.67 -9.27 34.42
N ASN A 270 5.42 -8.85 34.48
CA ASN A 270 4.31 -9.69 34.05
C ASN A 270 4.22 -9.77 32.50
N TYR A 271 3.47 -10.75 31.99
CA TYR A 271 3.34 -10.99 30.55
C TYR A 271 2.96 -9.72 29.76
N TRP A 272 1.99 -8.95 30.25
CA TRP A 272 1.52 -7.74 29.57
C TRP A 272 2.56 -6.62 29.57
N GLN A 273 3.33 -6.47 30.66
CA GLN A 273 4.45 -5.55 30.73
C GLN A 273 5.55 -5.96 29.75
N THR A 274 5.92 -7.25 29.73
CA THR A 274 6.94 -7.79 28.81
C THR A 274 6.54 -7.59 27.36
N ILE A 275 5.30 -7.95 26.99
CA ILE A 275 4.81 -7.79 25.62
C ILE A 275 4.72 -6.32 25.22
N SER A 276 4.05 -5.49 26.01
CA SER A 276 3.76 -4.10 25.61
C SER A 276 4.98 -3.17 25.67
N ARG A 277 5.89 -3.37 26.62
CA ARG A 277 7.01 -2.44 26.87
C ARG A 277 8.34 -2.89 26.26
N ILE A 278 8.52 -4.20 26.03
CA ILE A 278 9.80 -4.77 25.59
C ILE A 278 9.65 -5.40 24.20
N ILE A 279 8.82 -6.43 24.09
CA ILE A 279 8.77 -7.27 22.87
C ILE A 279 8.12 -6.53 21.70
N LEU A 280 6.91 -5.99 21.86
CA LEU A 280 6.14 -5.41 20.77
C LEU A 280 6.83 -4.17 20.14
N PRO A 281 7.39 -3.21 20.91
CA PRO A 281 8.09 -2.07 20.31
C PRO A 281 9.32 -2.47 19.50
N GLN A 282 10.08 -3.48 19.94
CA GLN A 282 11.25 -3.96 19.22
C GLN A 282 10.86 -4.79 17.99
N ALA A 283 9.89 -5.70 18.15
CA ALA A 283 9.35 -6.50 17.05
C ALA A 283 8.77 -5.63 15.94
N PHE A 284 8.07 -4.55 16.30
CA PHE A 284 7.52 -3.61 15.33
C PHE A 284 8.62 -2.97 14.50
N ARG A 285 9.73 -2.53 15.11
CA ARG A 285 10.88 -1.97 14.38
C ARG A 285 11.49 -2.96 13.38
N LEU A 286 11.60 -4.23 13.76
CA LEU A 286 12.08 -5.30 12.87
C LEU A 286 11.08 -5.59 11.74
N ALA A 287 9.78 -5.46 12.02
CA ALA A 287 8.69 -5.64 11.08
C ALA A 287 8.43 -4.42 10.18
N LEU A 288 9.03 -3.25 10.43
CA LEU A 288 8.75 -2.01 9.70
C LEU A 288 8.99 -2.12 8.19
N PRO A 289 10.15 -2.60 7.68
CA PRO A 289 10.37 -2.72 6.25
C PRO A 289 9.33 -3.61 5.54
N PRO A 290 9.03 -4.85 5.98
CA PRO A 290 7.98 -5.64 5.36
C PRO A 290 6.57 -5.06 5.56
N THR A 291 6.31 -4.35 6.66
CA THR A 291 5.03 -3.65 6.89
C THR A 291 4.80 -2.57 5.84
N ILE A 292 5.84 -1.80 5.48
CA ILE A 292 5.74 -0.77 4.43
C ILE A 292 5.38 -1.41 3.08
N ASN A 293 6.00 -2.54 2.75
CA ASN A 293 5.65 -3.29 1.54
C ASN A 293 4.18 -3.76 1.57
N GLN A 294 3.71 -4.25 2.73
CA GLN A 294 2.32 -4.66 2.89
C GLN A 294 1.34 -3.48 2.76
N VAL A 295 1.72 -2.28 3.21
CA VAL A 295 0.93 -1.05 3.05
C VAL A 295 0.85 -0.64 1.58
N VAL A 296 1.95 -0.75 0.82
CA VAL A 296 1.96 -0.53 -0.64
C VAL A 296 0.99 -1.48 -1.34
N ILE A 297 1.05 -2.77 -1.00
CA ILE A 297 0.14 -3.79 -1.55
C ILE A 297 -1.30 -3.45 -1.21
N ALA A 298 -1.60 -3.13 0.06
CA ALA A 298 -2.95 -2.79 0.50
C ALA A 298 -3.52 -1.57 -0.24
N PHE A 299 -2.70 -0.57 -0.54
CA PHE A 299 -3.11 0.58 -1.35
C PHE A 299 -3.44 0.16 -2.78
N MET A 300 -2.62 -0.66 -3.42
CA MET A 300 -2.89 -1.18 -4.76
C MET A 300 -4.16 -2.05 -4.81
N GLU A 301 -4.37 -2.89 -3.79
CA GLU A 301 -5.53 -3.77 -3.69
C GLU A 301 -6.86 -3.02 -3.57
N THR A 302 -6.85 -1.75 -3.16
CA THR A 302 -8.07 -0.93 -3.17
C THR A 302 -8.67 -0.78 -4.57
N SER A 303 -7.88 -0.90 -5.64
CA SER A 303 -8.40 -0.83 -7.01
C SER A 303 -9.33 -2.00 -7.35
N LEU A 304 -9.26 -3.12 -6.63
CA LEU A 304 -10.08 -4.32 -6.91
C LEU A 304 -11.58 -4.08 -6.67
N ILE A 305 -11.94 -3.09 -5.86
CA ILE A 305 -13.34 -2.78 -5.56
C ILE A 305 -14.09 -2.22 -6.77
N VAL A 306 -13.39 -1.83 -7.85
CA VAL A 306 -13.99 -1.47 -9.15
C VAL A 306 -14.90 -2.58 -9.68
N ILE A 307 -14.50 -3.85 -9.48
CA ILE A 307 -15.25 -5.03 -9.93
C ILE A 307 -16.60 -5.12 -9.20
N LEU A 308 -16.67 -4.58 -7.98
CA LEU A 308 -17.90 -4.52 -7.19
C LEU A 308 -18.77 -3.30 -7.52
N GLY A 309 -18.37 -2.46 -8.48
CA GLY A 309 -19.13 -1.27 -8.91
C GLY A 309 -18.94 -0.05 -8.01
N PHE A 310 -17.88 -0.01 -7.20
CA PHE A 310 -17.53 1.20 -6.45
C PHE A 310 -16.77 2.18 -7.34
N PHE A 311 -17.16 3.45 -7.31
CA PHE A 311 -16.59 4.53 -8.11
C PHE A 311 -15.27 5.07 -7.53
N GLU A 312 -14.28 4.21 -7.27
CA GLU A 312 -12.93 4.65 -6.86
C GLU A 312 -12.12 5.22 -8.04
N VAL A 313 -10.87 5.62 -7.84
CA VAL A 313 -10.08 6.35 -8.88
C VAL A 313 -9.99 5.61 -10.22
N THR A 314 -9.88 4.28 -10.23
CA THR A 314 -9.82 3.48 -11.47
C THR A 314 -11.19 3.46 -12.16
N ALA A 315 -12.25 3.16 -11.41
CA ALA A 315 -13.63 3.20 -11.89
C ALA A 315 -14.03 4.60 -12.41
N SER A 316 -13.60 5.65 -11.71
CA SER A 316 -13.84 7.04 -12.08
C SER A 316 -13.07 7.45 -13.33
N GLY A 317 -11.86 6.91 -13.52
CA GLY A 317 -11.13 6.95 -14.80
C GLY A 317 -11.93 6.31 -15.93
N ASN A 318 -12.50 5.12 -15.71
CA ASN A 318 -13.33 4.46 -16.72
C ASN A 318 -14.56 5.28 -17.12
N ALA A 319 -15.21 5.89 -16.14
CA ALA A 319 -16.32 6.80 -16.38
C ALA A 319 -15.91 8.08 -17.14
N ALA A 320 -14.67 8.54 -16.96
CA ALA A 320 -14.17 9.75 -17.59
C ALA A 320 -14.05 9.66 -19.11
N PHE A 321 -13.60 8.53 -19.66
CA PHE A 321 -13.49 8.36 -21.11
C PHE A 321 -14.75 7.76 -21.76
N THR A 322 -15.61 7.08 -21.01
CA THR A 322 -16.82 6.44 -21.58
C THR A 322 -17.95 7.43 -21.91
N ALA A 323 -17.90 8.64 -21.36
CA ALA A 323 -18.87 9.70 -21.59
C ALA A 323 -18.30 10.85 -22.44
N GLY A 324 -19.17 11.57 -23.16
CA GLY A 324 -18.82 12.85 -23.80
C GLY A 324 -17.87 12.77 -24.98
N GLY A 325 -17.84 11.66 -25.73
CA GLY A 325 -17.05 11.52 -26.96
C GLY A 325 -15.59 11.11 -26.76
N TRP A 326 -15.15 10.87 -25.52
CA TRP A 326 -13.76 10.56 -25.19
C TRP A 326 -13.36 9.08 -25.32
N ASN A 327 -14.23 8.21 -25.86
CA ASN A 327 -14.08 6.75 -25.82
C ASN A 327 -12.78 6.22 -26.42
N SER A 328 -12.21 6.92 -27.41
CA SER A 328 -10.97 6.52 -28.08
C SER A 328 -9.71 6.85 -27.29
N PHE A 329 -9.81 7.64 -26.21
CA PHE A 329 -8.66 8.19 -25.45
C PHE A 329 -8.54 7.55 -24.05
N PHE A 330 -8.82 6.24 -23.96
CA PHE A 330 -8.74 5.49 -22.71
C PHE A 330 -7.30 5.32 -22.21
N ALA A 331 -6.32 5.28 -23.12
CA ALA A 331 -4.91 5.06 -22.78
C ALA A 331 -4.35 6.22 -21.93
N GLU A 332 -4.70 7.45 -22.26
CA GLU A 332 -4.31 8.67 -21.56
C GLU A 332 -4.89 8.72 -20.15
N VAL A 333 -6.17 8.33 -20.01
CA VAL A 333 -6.83 8.26 -18.70
C VAL A 333 -6.21 7.18 -17.83
N TYR A 334 -6.00 5.97 -18.35
CA TYR A 334 -5.33 4.92 -17.58
C TYR A 334 -3.88 5.26 -17.25
N PHE A 335 -3.16 5.96 -18.13
CA PHE A 335 -1.82 6.46 -17.83
C PHE A 335 -1.86 7.46 -16.67
N PHE A 336 -2.82 8.38 -16.67
CA PHE A 336 -3.00 9.33 -15.57
C PHE A 336 -3.35 8.62 -14.25
N VAL A 337 -4.27 7.66 -14.26
CA VAL A 337 -4.59 6.83 -13.07
C VAL A 337 -3.37 6.04 -12.61
N ALA A 338 -2.61 5.45 -13.54
CA ALA A 338 -1.38 4.73 -13.23
C ALA A 338 -0.33 5.66 -12.62
N LEU A 339 -0.22 6.92 -13.07
CA LEU A 339 0.68 7.91 -12.50
C LEU A 339 0.30 8.28 -11.06
N ILE A 340 -1.00 8.35 -10.75
CA ILE A 340 -1.49 8.51 -9.37
C ILE A 340 -1.00 7.34 -8.52
N TYR A 341 -1.37 6.10 -8.87
CA TYR A 341 -0.93 4.91 -8.12
C TYR A 341 0.60 4.82 -8.02
N PHE A 342 1.31 5.11 -9.11
CA PHE A 342 2.77 5.11 -9.16
C PHE A 342 3.36 6.12 -8.18
N THR A 343 2.85 7.34 -8.11
CA THR A 343 3.37 8.38 -7.20
C THR A 343 3.28 7.95 -5.75
N PHE A 344 2.14 7.39 -5.33
CA PHE A 344 1.96 6.87 -3.96
C PHE A 344 2.86 5.67 -3.69
N THR A 345 2.82 4.66 -4.56
CA THR A 345 3.53 3.39 -4.37
C THR A 345 5.04 3.54 -4.48
N PHE A 346 5.55 4.33 -5.43
CA PHE A 346 6.96 4.65 -5.58
C PHE A 346 7.51 5.40 -4.37
N SER A 347 6.80 6.43 -3.89
CA SER A 347 7.23 7.22 -2.74
C SER A 347 7.39 6.35 -1.48
N LEU A 348 6.37 5.53 -1.19
CA LEU A 348 6.38 4.65 -0.03
C LEU A 348 7.41 3.50 -0.17
N SER A 349 7.56 2.94 -1.37
CA SER A 349 8.56 1.89 -1.64
C SER A 349 10.00 2.40 -1.52
N ARG A 350 10.29 3.61 -2.03
CA ARG A 350 11.61 4.25 -1.88
C ARG A 350 11.94 4.52 -0.41
N TYR A 351 10.94 4.96 0.36
CA TYR A 351 11.08 5.13 1.80
C TYR A 351 11.34 3.79 2.52
N GLY A 352 10.61 2.72 2.18
CA GLY A 352 10.86 1.38 2.71
C GLY A 352 12.29 0.89 2.46
N ALA A 353 12.79 1.07 1.22
CA ALA A 353 14.17 0.73 0.87
C ALA A 353 15.22 1.57 1.63
N TYR A 354 14.91 2.84 1.91
CA TYR A 354 15.76 3.70 2.74
C TYR A 354 15.82 3.21 4.19
N LEU A 355 14.67 2.85 4.78
CA LEU A 355 14.62 2.32 6.13
C LEU A 355 15.33 0.98 6.27
N GLU A 356 15.14 0.08 5.32
CA GLU A 356 15.79 -1.23 5.33
C GLU A 356 17.32 -1.09 5.41
N ARG A 357 17.90 -0.15 4.65
CA ARG A 357 19.33 0.16 4.69
C ARG A 357 19.74 0.77 6.04
N SER A 358 18.94 1.69 6.56
CA SER A 358 19.24 2.41 7.81
C SER A 358 19.19 1.48 9.04
N LEU A 359 18.21 0.58 9.10
CA LEU A 359 18.06 -0.36 10.21
C LEU A 359 19.14 -1.46 10.21
N LYS A 360 19.59 -1.94 9.03
CA LYS A 360 20.70 -2.89 8.91
C LYS A 360 22.04 -2.34 9.41
N VAL A 361 22.24 -1.02 9.31
CA VAL A 361 23.46 -0.35 9.82
C VAL A 361 23.43 -0.22 11.34
N SER A 362 22.24 -0.08 11.94
CA SER A 362 22.08 0.04 13.41
C SER A 362 22.14 -1.30 14.15
N SER A 363 22.01 -2.44 13.44
CA SER A 363 22.08 -3.79 14.01
C SER A 363 23.47 -4.44 13.88
N ARG A 364 24.43 -3.74 13.31
CA ARG A 364 25.87 -4.06 13.34
C ARG A 364 26.52 -3.19 14.40
#